data_AF-A0A3A1N4W2-F1
#
_entry.id   AF-A0A3A1N4W2-F1
#
_cell.length_a   1.000
_cell.length_b   1.000
_cell.length_c   1.000
_cell.angle_alpha   90.00
_cell.angle_beta   90.00
_cell.angle_gamma   90.00
#
_symmetry.space_group_name_H-M   'P 1'
#
loop_
_entity.id
_entity.type
_entity.pdbx_description
1 polymer ?
#
loop_
_entity_poly.entity_id
_entity_poly.type
_entity_poly.pdbx_seq_one_letter_code
_entity_poly.pdbx_strand_id
1 'polypeptide(L)'
;MSEFFKAELKDRFLEYALERSDYFETQTLYDEFLRPNYSLEYVQKLVKEIQNQDPELLDVMSGNGMDIFMLASTPSTQDFLDEGGFMNLYVKEEEKWDTFLGQLSSTPKLSIEEKKLLKKRSSNSKREKMLLIGLISAISVSFLFTIVSIFKETLLEPDYVPADEFERKMNQLRDQYILENEKLQLELKEAQRILDSLEK
;
A
#
# COMPACT_ATOMS: atom_id res chain seq x y z
N MET A 1 8.44 6.12 5.27
CA MET A 1 8.04 6.42 6.66
C MET A 1 8.62 5.31 7.53
N SER A 2 9.11 5.62 8.74
CA SER A 2 9.61 4.59 9.66
C SER A 2 8.47 3.67 10.11
N GLU A 3 8.72 2.36 10.26
CA GLU A 3 7.73 1.40 10.77
C GLU A 3 7.29 1.73 12.20
N PHE A 4 8.20 2.31 13.00
CA PHE A 4 7.86 2.86 14.33
C PHE A 4 6.75 3.92 14.26
N PHE A 5 6.87 4.89 13.34
CA PHE A 5 5.89 5.96 13.20
C PHE A 5 4.55 5.42 12.68
N LYS A 6 4.61 4.36 11.87
CA LYS A 6 3.43 3.65 11.40
C LYS A 6 2.71 2.93 12.55
N ALA A 7 3.46 2.30 13.47
CA ALA A 7 2.91 1.70 14.67
C ALA A 7 2.28 2.75 15.60
N GLU A 8 2.95 3.89 15.80
CA GLU A 8 2.40 5.04 16.55
C GLU A 8 1.06 5.52 15.96
N LEU A 9 0.99 5.61 14.64
CA LEU A 9 -0.22 6.07 13.95
C LEU A 9 -1.38 5.08 14.12
N LYS A 10 -1.10 3.78 14.17
CA LYS A 10 -2.10 2.74 14.45
C LYS A 10 -2.60 2.82 15.88
N ASP A 11 -1.73 3.08 16.86
CA ASP A 11 -2.15 3.21 18.26
C ASP A 11 -3.02 4.44 18.47
N ARG A 12 -2.62 5.59 17.93
CA ARG A 12 -3.45 6.80 17.98
C ARG A 12 -4.80 6.61 17.29
N PHE A 13 -4.85 5.80 16.23
CA PHE A 13 -6.11 5.41 15.61
C PHE A 13 -6.99 4.60 16.56
N LEU A 14 -6.42 3.62 17.27
CA LEU A 14 -7.18 2.81 18.22
C LEU A 14 -7.65 3.63 19.43
N GLU A 15 -6.81 4.53 19.94
CA GLU A 15 -7.19 5.48 21.00
C GLU A 15 -8.35 6.37 20.55
N TYR A 16 -8.26 6.94 19.35
CA TYR A 16 -9.32 7.76 18.77
C TYR A 16 -10.61 6.95 18.55
N ALA A 17 -10.50 5.68 18.14
CA ALA A 17 -11.63 4.78 18.01
C ALA A 17 -12.26 4.42 19.36
N LEU A 18 -11.46 4.31 20.43
CA LEU A 18 -11.89 4.01 21.79
C LEU A 18 -12.67 5.17 22.44
N GLU A 19 -12.31 6.41 22.13
CA GLU A 19 -13.04 7.60 22.58
C GLU A 19 -14.41 7.74 21.94
N ARG A 20 -14.65 7.03 20.83
CA ARG A 20 -15.92 7.04 20.09
C ARG A 20 -16.80 5.87 20.49
N SER A 21 -18.11 6.10 20.48
CA SER A 21 -19.14 5.09 20.77
C SER A 21 -20.01 4.76 19.56
N ASP A 22 -19.70 5.34 18.40
CA ASP A 22 -20.41 5.20 17.13
C ASP A 22 -19.53 4.53 16.05
N TYR A 23 -20.16 3.84 15.10
CA TYR A 23 -19.47 3.36 13.90
C TYR A 23 -19.05 4.57 13.05
N PHE A 24 -17.83 4.55 12.55
CA PHE A 24 -17.31 5.63 11.74
C PHE A 24 -16.68 5.13 10.44
N GLU A 25 -16.61 6.03 9.47
CA GLU A 25 -16.07 5.74 8.14
C GLU A 25 -14.57 6.02 8.09
N THR A 26 -13.89 5.40 7.12
CA THR A 26 -12.49 5.73 6.79
C THR A 26 -12.32 7.22 6.48
N GLN A 27 -13.34 7.82 5.84
CA GLN A 27 -13.36 9.24 5.48
C GLN A 27 -13.33 10.13 6.73
N THR A 28 -14.06 9.78 7.78
CA THR A 28 -14.06 10.48 9.07
C THR A 28 -12.66 10.50 9.68
N LEU A 29 -11.97 9.36 9.66
CA LEU A 29 -10.61 9.28 10.17
C LEU A 29 -9.63 10.14 9.35
N TYR A 30 -9.80 10.14 8.03
CA TYR A 30 -9.02 10.99 7.15
C TYR A 30 -9.20 12.48 7.46
N ASP A 31 -10.46 12.91 7.60
CA ASP A 31 -10.82 14.31 7.77
C ASP A 31 -10.48 14.85 9.17
N GLU A 32 -10.63 14.03 10.22
CA GLU A 32 -10.41 14.46 11.61
C GLU A 32 -8.96 14.27 12.08
N PHE A 33 -8.26 13.22 11.65
CA PHE A 33 -6.96 12.85 12.21
C PHE A 33 -5.77 13.01 11.26
N LEU A 34 -5.96 12.84 9.96
CA LEU A 34 -4.84 12.64 9.02
C LEU A 34 -4.67 13.77 7.98
N ARG A 35 -5.65 14.68 7.85
CA ARG A 35 -5.57 15.86 6.99
C ARG A 35 -4.68 16.95 7.64
N PRO A 36 -3.82 17.66 6.86
CA PRO A 36 -3.54 17.51 5.43
C PRO A 36 -2.34 16.62 5.12
N ASN A 37 -1.73 16.00 6.14
CA ASN A 37 -0.40 15.41 6.01
C ASN A 37 -0.40 14.05 5.29
N TYR A 38 -1.55 13.40 5.16
CA TYR A 38 -1.70 12.10 4.51
C TYR A 38 -2.77 12.11 3.43
N SER A 39 -2.87 11.02 2.65
CA SER A 39 -3.90 10.80 1.64
C SER A 39 -4.97 9.84 2.15
N LEU A 40 -6.19 9.91 1.59
CA LEU A 40 -7.28 8.99 1.90
C LEU A 40 -6.90 7.53 1.63
N GLU A 41 -6.15 7.27 0.56
CA GLU A 41 -5.66 5.94 0.20
C GLU A 41 -4.73 5.37 1.28
N TYR A 42 -3.89 6.20 1.88
CA TYR A 42 -3.02 5.80 2.97
C TYR A 42 -3.84 5.37 4.20
N VAL A 43 -4.96 6.04 4.48
CA VAL A 43 -5.87 5.69 5.57
C VAL A 43 -6.54 4.34 5.33
N GLN A 44 -7.04 4.10 4.12
CA GLN A 44 -7.62 2.81 3.73
C GLN A 44 -6.61 1.68 3.90
N LYS A 45 -5.35 1.93 3.52
CA LYS A 45 -4.26 0.98 3.73
C LYS A 45 -3.97 0.74 5.21
N LEU A 46 -3.96 1.80 6.03
CA LEU A 46 -3.74 1.70 7.48
C LEU A 46 -4.79 0.81 8.15
N VAL A 47 -6.08 1.05 7.86
CA VAL A 47 -7.19 0.26 8.41
C VAL A 47 -7.08 -1.21 7.99
N LYS A 48 -6.79 -1.47 6.71
CA LYS A 48 -6.56 -2.84 6.22
C LYS A 48 -5.38 -3.52 6.90
N GLU A 49 -4.31 -2.79 7.20
CA GLU A 49 -3.17 -3.37 7.89
C GLU A 49 -3.46 -3.73 9.35
N ILE A 50 -4.30 -2.93 10.03
CA ILE A 50 -4.77 -3.26 11.39
C ILE A 50 -5.61 -4.54 11.33
N GLN A 51 -6.57 -4.62 10.41
CA GLN A 51 -7.41 -5.81 10.21
C GLN A 51 -6.59 -7.07 9.85
N ASN A 52 -5.54 -6.91 9.04
CA ASN A 52 -4.68 -8.03 8.66
C ASN A 52 -3.82 -8.54 9.81
N GLN A 53 -3.46 -7.67 10.76
CA GLN A 53 -2.67 -8.05 11.92
C GLN A 53 -3.55 -8.71 12.99
N ASP A 54 -4.72 -8.14 13.24
CA ASP A 54 -5.73 -8.75 14.11
C ASP A 54 -7.14 -8.39 13.62
N PRO A 55 -7.88 -9.38 13.05
CA PRO A 55 -9.25 -9.18 12.59
C PRO A 55 -10.23 -8.88 13.73
N GLU A 56 -9.91 -9.26 14.97
CA GLU A 56 -10.80 -9.10 16.12
C GLU A 56 -10.68 -7.72 16.77
N LEU A 57 -9.70 -6.89 16.37
CA LEU A 57 -9.53 -5.52 16.89
C LEU A 57 -10.61 -4.55 16.38
N LEU A 58 -11.16 -4.78 15.19
CA LEU A 58 -12.13 -3.89 14.56
C LEU A 58 -13.38 -4.66 14.18
N ASP A 59 -14.54 -4.20 14.65
CA ASP A 59 -15.82 -4.65 14.13
C ASP A 59 -16.13 -3.87 12.85
N VAL A 60 -16.27 -4.59 11.73
CA VAL A 60 -16.37 -4.02 10.39
C VAL A 60 -17.69 -4.44 9.78
N MET A 61 -18.50 -3.47 9.41
CA MET A 61 -19.73 -3.69 8.66
C MET A 61 -19.57 -3.11 7.26
N SER A 62 -19.59 -4.02 6.27
CA SER A 62 -19.54 -3.65 4.85
C SER A 62 -20.94 -3.65 4.25
N GLY A 63 -21.39 -2.50 3.76
CA GLY A 63 -22.71 -2.35 3.10
C GLY A 63 -22.71 -1.23 2.06
N ASN A 64 -23.36 -1.46 0.92
CA ASN A 64 -23.50 -0.47 -0.18
C ASN A 64 -22.17 0.16 -0.68
N GLY A 65 -21.06 -0.59 -0.64
CA GLY A 65 -19.76 -0.13 -1.13
C GLY A 65 -19.00 0.77 -0.17
N MET A 66 -19.43 0.83 1.10
CA MET A 66 -18.78 1.59 2.16
C MET A 66 -18.53 0.70 3.37
N ASP A 67 -17.30 0.76 3.89
CA ASP A 67 -16.90 0.06 5.11
C ASP A 67 -16.99 1.04 6.27
N ILE A 68 -17.88 0.74 7.21
CA ILE A 68 -17.95 1.40 8.52
C ILE A 68 -17.37 0.46 9.56
N PHE A 69 -16.66 1.02 10.53
CA PHE A 69 -15.99 0.22 11.55
C PHE A 69 -16.01 0.91 12.90
N MET A 70 -15.84 0.10 13.94
CA MET A 70 -15.69 0.51 15.33
C MET A 70 -14.62 -0.38 15.98
N LEU A 71 -13.99 0.12 17.04
CA LEU A 71 -13.14 -0.73 17.89
C LEU A 71 -13.97 -1.86 18.53
N ALA A 72 -13.49 -3.09 18.44
CA ALA A 72 -14.17 -4.21 19.04
C ALA A 72 -14.15 -4.11 20.58
N SER A 73 -15.32 -4.29 21.21
CA SER A 73 -15.45 -4.28 22.66
C SER A 73 -15.22 -5.66 23.27
N THR A 74 -14.10 -6.30 22.94
CA THR A 74 -13.73 -7.63 23.47
C THR A 74 -12.66 -7.52 24.56
N PRO A 75 -12.57 -8.48 25.49
CA PRO A 75 -11.48 -8.51 26.47
C PRO A 75 -10.09 -8.55 25.84
N SER A 76 -9.94 -9.23 24.69
CA SER A 76 -8.68 -9.30 23.95
C SER A 76 -8.24 -7.95 23.40
N THR A 77 -9.17 -7.12 22.93
CA THR A 77 -8.88 -5.75 22.50
C THR A 77 -8.44 -4.87 23.66
N GLN A 78 -9.08 -4.99 24.84
CA GLN A 78 -8.66 -4.24 26.02
C GLN A 78 -7.26 -4.65 26.48
N ASP A 79 -6.99 -5.95 26.57
CA ASP A 79 -5.67 -6.47 26.95
C ASP A 79 -4.58 -5.99 25.97
N PHE A 80 -4.87 -5.96 24.66
CA PHE A 80 -3.95 -5.45 23.63
C PHE A 80 -3.61 -3.96 23.82
N LEU A 81 -4.61 -3.14 24.15
CA LEU A 81 -4.41 -1.72 24.40
C LEU A 81 -3.63 -1.47 25.70
N ASP A 82 -3.97 -2.21 26.76
CA ASP A 82 -3.29 -2.13 28.06
C ASP A 82 -1.83 -2.59 27.98
N GLU A 83 -1.52 -3.53 27.08
CA GLU A 83 -0.16 -3.96 26.77
C GLU A 83 0.64 -2.95 25.92
N GLY A 84 0.06 -1.81 25.54
CA GLY A 84 0.73 -0.73 24.80
C GLY A 84 0.68 -0.87 23.28
N GLY A 85 -0.29 -1.63 22.77
CA GLY A 85 -0.67 -1.64 21.35
C GLY A 85 0.43 -2.04 20.37
N PHE A 86 0.30 -1.53 19.14
CA PHE A 86 1.21 -1.78 18.04
C PHE A 86 2.62 -1.22 18.28
N MET A 87 2.75 -0.11 19.02
CA MET A 87 4.05 0.47 19.34
C MET A 87 4.88 -0.45 20.21
N ASN A 88 4.30 -0.97 21.31
CA ASN A 88 5.03 -1.88 22.19
C ASN A 88 5.30 -3.22 21.49
N LEU A 89 4.41 -3.67 20.62
CA LEU A 89 4.63 -4.84 19.79
C LEU A 89 5.84 -4.65 18.85
N TYR A 90 5.96 -3.47 18.22
CA TYR A 90 7.10 -3.12 17.37
C TYR A 90 8.42 -3.10 18.18
N VAL A 91 8.44 -2.45 19.35
CA VAL A 91 9.63 -2.39 20.20
C VAL A 91 10.07 -3.80 20.64
N LYS A 92 9.12 -4.66 21.04
CA LYS A 92 9.41 -6.06 21.39
C LYS A 92 9.98 -6.84 20.19
N GLU A 93 9.55 -6.57 18.96
CA GLU A 93 10.11 -7.19 17.77
C GLU A 93 11.54 -6.71 17.49
N GLU A 94 11.81 -5.41 17.62
CA GLU A 94 13.14 -4.83 17.47
C GLU A 94 14.12 -5.41 18.51
N GLU A 95 13.70 -5.51 19.77
CA GLU A 95 14.49 -6.14 20.84
C GLU A 95 14.80 -7.62 20.56
N LYS A 96 13.85 -8.36 19.98
CA LYS A 96 14.06 -9.77 19.56
C LYS A 96 15.07 -9.84 18.42
N TRP A 97 14.99 -8.94 17.45
CA TRP A 97 15.95 -8.87 16.35
C TRP A 97 17.35 -8.53 16.86
N ASP A 98 17.48 -7.57 17.75
CA ASP A 98 18.75 -7.21 18.40
C ASP A 98 19.32 -8.38 19.21
N THR A 99 18.46 -9.09 19.94
CA THR A 99 18.87 -10.30 20.68
C THR A 99 19.34 -11.41 19.73
N PHE A 100 18.63 -11.64 18.63
CA PHE A 100 18.99 -12.63 17.62
C PHE A 100 20.32 -12.28 16.92
N LEU A 101 20.51 -11.01 16.54
CA LEU A 101 21.78 -10.52 15.98
C LEU A 101 22.90 -10.56 17.02
N GLY A 102 22.59 -10.29 18.28
CA GLY A 102 23.48 -10.47 19.41
C GLY A 102 23.93 -11.93 19.54
N GLN A 103 23.04 -12.89 19.40
CA GLN A 103 23.36 -14.33 19.44
C GLN A 103 24.16 -14.78 18.20
N LEU A 104 23.84 -14.29 17.00
CA LEU A 104 24.60 -14.58 15.78
C LEU A 104 26.02 -13.98 15.82
N SER A 105 26.16 -12.77 16.38
CA SER A 105 27.46 -12.11 16.56
C SER A 105 28.26 -12.73 17.70
N SER A 106 27.57 -13.32 18.69
CA SER A 106 28.13 -14.20 19.73
C SER A 106 28.54 -15.57 19.17
N THR A 107 29.11 -15.62 17.97
CA THR A 107 29.88 -16.81 17.59
C THR A 107 31.01 -16.94 18.60
N PRO A 108 31.14 -18.08 19.30
CA PRO A 108 32.22 -18.27 20.25
C PRO A 108 33.53 -18.02 19.50
N LYS A 109 34.38 -17.14 20.05
CA LYS A 109 35.69 -16.84 19.47
C LYS A 109 36.45 -18.15 19.34
N LEU A 110 36.43 -18.73 18.14
CA LEU A 110 37.09 -20.00 17.83
C LEU A 110 38.51 -19.95 18.37
N SER A 111 38.86 -20.95 19.18
CA SER A 111 40.23 -21.17 19.65
C SER A 111 41.18 -21.19 18.46
N ILE A 112 42.43 -20.75 18.67
CA ILE A 112 43.47 -20.71 17.61
C ILE A 112 43.61 -22.09 16.95
N GLU A 113 43.36 -23.17 17.69
CA GLU A 113 43.39 -24.55 17.21
C GLU A 113 42.17 -24.90 16.35
N GLU A 114 40.96 -24.48 16.75
CA GLU A 114 39.74 -24.67 15.97
C GLU A 114 39.77 -23.88 14.65
N LYS A 115 40.34 -22.67 14.67
CA LYS A 115 40.61 -21.88 13.45
C LYS A 115 41.58 -22.60 12.52
N LYS A 116 42.61 -23.28 13.04
CA LYS A 116 43.55 -24.08 12.22
C LYS A 116 42.87 -25.30 11.61
N LEU A 117 42.00 -25.98 12.35
CA LEU A 117 41.24 -27.15 11.86
C LEU A 117 40.23 -26.76 10.78
N LEU A 118 39.50 -25.65 10.97
CA LEU A 118 38.57 -25.12 9.97
C LEU A 118 39.30 -24.66 8.70
N LYS A 119 40.45 -24.00 8.82
CA LYS A 119 41.26 -23.54 7.67
C LYS A 119 41.82 -24.71 6.85
N LYS A 120 42.02 -25.87 7.46
CA LYS A 120 42.45 -27.11 6.78
C LYS A 120 41.29 -27.83 6.07
N ARG A 121 40.05 -27.63 6.53
CA ARG A 121 38.82 -28.20 5.92
C ARG A 121 38.16 -27.27 4.88
N SER A 122 38.44 -25.96 4.92
CA SER A 122 37.76 -24.94 4.12
C SER A 122 38.30 -24.72 2.70
N SER A 123 39.12 -25.63 2.14
CA SER A 123 39.69 -25.43 0.79
C SER A 123 38.62 -25.36 -0.30
N ASN A 124 37.43 -25.93 -0.07
CA ASN A 124 36.29 -25.86 -1.00
C ASN A 124 35.42 -24.61 -0.83
N SER A 125 35.51 -23.90 0.31
CA SER A 125 34.65 -22.76 0.63
C SER A 125 34.93 -21.51 -0.22
N LYS A 126 36.15 -21.36 -0.77
CA LYS A 126 36.49 -20.19 -1.61
C LYS A 126 35.71 -20.18 -2.93
N ARG A 127 35.49 -21.35 -3.53
CA ARG A 127 34.79 -21.48 -4.80
C ARG A 127 33.29 -21.27 -4.63
N GLU A 128 32.71 -21.81 -3.56
CA GLU A 128 31.31 -21.58 -3.18
C GLU A 128 31.03 -20.10 -2.88
N LYS A 129 31.92 -19.44 -2.12
CA LYS A 129 31.81 -17.99 -1.85
C LYS A 129 31.88 -17.16 -3.14
N MET A 130 32.75 -17.53 -4.07
CA MET A 130 32.85 -16.85 -5.37
C MET A 130 31.58 -17.04 -6.22
N LEU A 131 30.99 -18.24 -6.20
CA LEU A 131 29.71 -18.50 -6.87
C LEU A 131 28.55 -17.73 -6.23
N LEU A 132 28.50 -17.65 -4.90
CA LEU A 132 27.50 -16.86 -4.18
C LEU A 132 27.61 -15.36 -4.48
N ILE A 133 28.83 -14.81 -4.49
CA ILE A 133 29.06 -13.41 -4.87
C ILE A 133 28.67 -13.18 -6.33
N GLY A 134 28.98 -14.13 -7.22
CA GLY A 134 28.56 -14.08 -8.62
C GLY A 134 27.03 -14.09 -8.77
N LEU A 135 26.33 -14.94 -8.01
CA LEU A 135 24.87 -15.01 -8.01
C LEU A 135 24.24 -13.71 -7.52
N ILE A 136 24.74 -13.17 -6.39
CA ILE A 136 24.26 -11.90 -5.83
C ILE A 136 24.49 -10.75 -6.82
N SER A 137 25.65 -10.72 -7.47
CA SER A 137 25.97 -9.74 -8.51
C SER A 137 25.03 -9.85 -9.71
N ALA A 138 24.78 -11.06 -10.22
CA ALA A 138 23.88 -11.29 -11.36
C ALA A 138 22.44 -10.86 -11.05
N ILE A 139 21.94 -11.15 -9.84
CA ILE A 139 20.62 -10.71 -9.38
C ILE A 139 20.57 -9.18 -9.29
N SER A 140 21.61 -8.58 -8.70
CA SER A 140 21.68 -7.12 -8.53
C SER A 140 21.71 -6.38 -9.86
N VAL A 141 22.48 -6.88 -10.84
CA VAL A 141 22.54 -6.32 -12.20
C VAL A 141 21.21 -6.48 -12.92
N SER A 142 20.56 -7.64 -12.80
CA SER A 142 19.24 -7.89 -13.41
C SER A 142 18.19 -6.92 -12.84
N PHE A 143 18.20 -6.73 -11.52
CA PHE A 143 17.29 -5.80 -10.85
C PHE A 143 17.54 -4.34 -11.25
N LEU A 144 18.80 -3.91 -11.29
CA LEU A 144 19.17 -2.57 -11.79
C LEU A 144 18.74 -2.36 -13.23
N PHE A 145 18.90 -3.37 -14.10
CA PHE A 145 18.45 -3.32 -15.48
C PHE A 145 16.93 -3.18 -15.57
N THR A 146 16.16 -3.93 -14.78
CA THR A 146 14.70 -3.81 -14.73
C THR A 146 14.25 -2.42 -14.30
N ILE A 147 14.88 -1.84 -13.27
CA ILE A 147 14.59 -0.47 -12.83
C ILE A 147 14.86 0.52 -13.97
N VAL A 148 16.05 0.46 -14.58
CA VAL A 148 16.41 1.38 -15.68
C VAL A 148 15.47 1.24 -16.87
N SER A 149 15.05 0.02 -17.22
CA SER A 149 14.10 -0.22 -18.31
C SER A 149 12.73 0.38 -18.03
N ILE A 150 12.18 0.18 -16.82
CA ILE A 150 10.90 0.78 -16.43
C ILE A 150 10.98 2.31 -16.47
N PHE A 151 12.06 2.89 -15.95
CA PHE A 151 12.27 4.35 -15.99
C PHE A 151 12.46 4.89 -17.41
N LYS A 152 13.07 4.13 -18.31
CA LYS A 152 13.17 4.52 -19.73
C LYS A 152 11.82 4.48 -20.44
N GLU A 153 11.08 3.39 -20.29
CA GLU A 153 9.80 3.20 -20.97
C GLU A 153 8.74 4.20 -20.50
N THR A 154 8.73 4.53 -19.20
CA THR A 154 7.76 5.48 -18.63
C THR A 154 8.10 6.95 -18.85
N LEU A 155 9.37 7.31 -19.07
CA LEU A 155 9.83 8.71 -19.02
C LEU A 155 10.52 9.20 -20.31
N LEU A 156 11.05 8.30 -21.15
CA LEU A 156 11.82 8.65 -22.36
C LEU A 156 11.12 8.27 -23.69
N GLU A 157 10.21 7.29 -23.71
CA GLU A 157 9.47 6.89 -24.90
C GLU A 157 7.95 6.73 -24.62
N PRO A 158 7.23 7.79 -24.22
CA PRO A 158 5.78 7.76 -24.38
C PRO A 158 5.51 7.58 -25.88
N ASP A 159 4.71 6.59 -26.27
CA ASP A 159 4.27 6.37 -27.66
C ASP A 159 3.96 7.72 -28.32
N TYR A 160 4.89 8.19 -29.16
CA TYR A 160 4.74 9.47 -29.85
C TYR A 160 3.64 9.29 -30.87
N VAL A 161 2.40 9.61 -30.49
CA VAL A 161 1.30 9.75 -31.44
C VAL A 161 1.61 11.02 -32.24
N PRO A 162 1.90 10.90 -33.55
CA PRO A 162 2.18 12.07 -34.37
C PRO A 162 1.02 13.05 -34.26
N ALA A 163 1.30 14.35 -34.14
CA ALA A 163 0.28 15.39 -33.93
C ALA A 163 -0.88 15.28 -34.94
N ASP A 164 -0.58 14.85 -36.18
CA ASP A 164 -1.56 14.61 -37.25
C ASP A 164 -2.59 13.52 -36.91
N GLU A 165 -2.17 12.41 -36.27
CA GLU A 165 -3.09 11.34 -35.87
C GLU A 165 -3.95 11.74 -34.69
N PHE A 166 -3.39 12.51 -33.76
CA PHE A 166 -4.12 13.09 -32.64
C PHE A 166 -5.19 14.08 -33.13
N GLU A 167 -4.81 15.00 -34.02
CA GLU A 167 -5.73 15.98 -34.59
C GLU A 167 -6.85 15.31 -35.40
N ARG A 168 -6.51 14.26 -36.17
CA ARG A 168 -7.52 13.48 -36.90
C ARG A 168 -8.52 12.79 -35.96
N LYS A 169 -8.06 12.19 -34.85
CA LYS A 169 -8.96 11.58 -33.86
C LYS A 169 -9.81 12.63 -33.14
N MET A 170 -9.23 13.79 -32.81
CA MET A 170 -9.97 14.89 -32.18
C MET A 170 -11.07 15.45 -33.08
N ASN A 171 -10.79 15.59 -34.38
CA ASN A 171 -11.80 16.03 -35.35
C ASN A 171 -12.92 14.99 -35.51
N GLN A 172 -12.59 13.70 -35.59
CA GLN A 172 -13.60 12.63 -35.61
C GLN A 172 -14.49 12.64 -34.36
N LEU A 173 -13.91 12.85 -33.19
CA LEU A 173 -14.65 12.94 -31.94
C LEU A 173 -15.59 14.15 -31.95
N ARG A 174 -15.10 15.31 -32.41
CA ARG A 174 -15.88 16.54 -32.50
C ARG A 174 -17.08 16.40 -33.45
N ASP A 175 -16.88 15.78 -34.61
CA ASP A 175 -17.94 15.55 -35.58
C ASP A 175 -19.01 14.60 -35.03
N GLN A 176 -18.61 13.56 -34.29
CA GLN A 176 -19.54 12.68 -33.58
C GLN A 176 -20.39 13.45 -32.55
N TYR A 177 -19.76 14.31 -31.74
CA TYR A 177 -20.48 15.13 -30.75
C TYR A 177 -21.48 16.10 -31.38
N ILE A 178 -21.17 16.67 -32.55
CA ILE A 178 -22.07 17.57 -33.26
C ILE A 178 -23.30 16.80 -33.77
N LEU A 179 -23.07 15.66 -34.42
CA LEU A 179 -24.14 14.81 -34.93
C LEU A 179 -25.05 14.30 -33.80
N GLU A 180 -24.47 13.90 -32.67
CA GLU A 180 -25.23 13.44 -31.51
C GLU A 180 -26.07 14.56 -30.90
N ASN A 181 -25.54 15.78 -30.80
CA ASN A 181 -26.31 16.94 -30.33
C ASN A 181 -27.47 17.30 -31.27
N GLU A 182 -27.26 17.29 -32.58
CA GLU A 182 -28.34 17.55 -33.54
C GLU A 182 -29.46 16.51 -33.43
N LYS A 183 -29.09 15.24 -33.28
CA LYS A 183 -30.03 14.15 -33.07
C LYS A 183 -30.83 14.35 -31.78
N LEU A 184 -30.16 14.65 -30.67
CA LEU A 184 -30.81 14.90 -29.37
C LEU A 184 -31.73 16.12 -29.43
N GLN A 185 -31.37 17.18 -30.15
CA GLN A 185 -32.24 18.34 -30.35
C GLN A 185 -33.51 17.99 -31.13
N LEU A 186 -33.40 17.14 -32.16
CA LEU A 186 -34.56 16.66 -32.90
C LEU A 186 -35.47 15.78 -32.03
N GLU A 187 -34.89 14.85 -31.28
CA GLU A 187 -35.62 13.99 -30.34
C GLU A 187 -36.34 14.82 -29.26
N LEU A 188 -35.68 15.84 -28.70
CA LEU A 188 -36.30 16.79 -27.76
C LEU A 188 -37.47 17.54 -28.37
N LYS A 189 -37.33 18.03 -29.61
CA LYS A 189 -38.39 18.77 -30.31
C LYS A 189 -39.58 17.88 -30.63
N GLU A 190 -39.35 16.63 -30.96
CA GLU A 190 -40.39 15.64 -31.20
C GLU A 190 -41.11 15.27 -29.90
N ALA A 191 -40.36 14.99 -28.83
CA ALA A 191 -40.92 14.74 -27.50
C ALA A 191 -41.76 15.92 -27.00
N GLN A 192 -41.30 17.15 -27.21
CA GLN A 192 -42.04 18.35 -26.82
C GLN A 192 -43.34 18.52 -27.61
N ARG A 193 -43.34 18.25 -28.93
CA ARG A 193 -44.58 18.24 -29.72
C ARG A 193 -45.58 17.19 -29.26
N ILE A 194 -45.11 16.01 -28.87
CA ILE A 194 -45.97 14.94 -28.34
C ILE A 194 -46.59 15.39 -27.01
N LEU A 195 -45.81 15.96 -26.10
CA LEU A 195 -46.31 16.52 -24.84
C LEU A 195 -47.35 17.62 -25.07
N ASP A 196 -47.05 18.60 -25.93
CA ASP A 196 -47.97 19.70 -26.27
C ASP A 196 -49.29 19.19 -26.91
N SER A 197 -49.26 18.02 -27.58
CA SER A 197 -50.46 17.39 -28.15
C SER A 197 -51.30 16.61 -27.15
N LEU A 198 -50.73 16.21 -26.01
CA LEU A 198 -51.41 15.50 -24.92
C LEU A 198 -52.03 16.47 -23.90
N GLU A 199 -51.61 17.74 -23.89
CA GLU A 199 -52.12 18.80 -23.02
C GLU A 199 -53.38 19.49 -23.58
N LYS A 200 -53.84 19.12 -24.78
CA LYS A 200 -55.11 19.54 -25.40
C LYS A 200 -56.21 18.50 -25.24
#